data_AF-A0A381U1B7-F1
#
_entry.id   AF-A0A381U1B7-F1
#
_cell.length_a   1.000
_cell.length_b   1.000
_cell.length_c   1.000
_cell.angle_alpha   90.00
_cell.angle_beta   90.00
_cell.angle_gamma   90.00
#
_symmetry.space_group_name_H-M   'P 1'
#
loop_
_entity.id
_entity.type
_entity.pdbx_description
1 polymer ?
#
loop_
_entity_poly.entity_id
_entity_poly.type
_entity_poly.pdbx_seq_one_letter_code
_entity_poly.pdbx_strand_id
1 'polypeptide(L)'
;MTMKVYFSGNLPGQYGNNRRFLQDILEEYAAFSRGNIRFQFYKPGENEELEQEAQQAGIQPVQLQVIENDKMEVKRVFMGLAIIYQDEKEVIPVIQTTTGLEYDITTKIKRLVETNKPVLAIAKAEGQETENRNISSLLQQRYTVRNIDLQYTIENNIELILVNGLEDSLQENERKNLEIFLNQGGNILLAQSRIKSDLQTQQASEISSDIFDIVDSYGLSLQTNLVLDKTCGRVNVQQNMGPFRMAVPMSYPLLPVVRDFNKDEVLVSGLEQVQLFFASEIRTDSIPQDGSVNVSPLMFSSNSSSLMSGFFNLHPDPKTNPAMVNLNQPKKLLSARSERSSSESGLLSQMILVSDSRFLADDGGGASPENHIFVMNAVDFLLGDRELIALRSREITNRPLAEIEDSAKVWWKWFNIVLPTVLVVSFGFFRLRRGKARSRILEDIYG
;
A
#
# COMPACT_ATOMS: atom_id res chain seq x y z
N MET A 1 22.60 17.90 -16.09
CA MET A 1 22.63 17.04 -14.89
C MET A 1 23.73 16.00 -15.05
N THR A 2 24.50 15.73 -14.01
CA THR A 2 25.57 14.74 -14.02
C THR A 2 25.38 13.73 -12.90
N MET A 3 25.42 12.44 -13.24
CA MET A 3 25.27 11.32 -12.32
C MET A 3 26.62 10.63 -12.14
N LYS A 4 27.13 10.61 -10.91
CA LYS A 4 28.39 9.95 -10.56
C LYS A 4 28.09 8.65 -9.82
N VAL A 5 28.44 7.52 -10.44
CA VAL A 5 28.21 6.18 -9.89
C VAL A 5 29.49 5.67 -9.29
N TYR A 6 29.48 5.33 -8.00
CA TYR A 6 30.65 4.87 -7.26
C TYR A 6 30.48 3.40 -6.89
N PHE A 7 31.07 2.51 -7.71
CA PHE A 7 30.97 1.06 -7.56
C PHE A 7 32.36 0.43 -7.57
N SER A 8 32.72 -0.26 -6.49
CA SER A 8 33.98 -0.98 -6.42
C SER A 8 34.06 -2.11 -7.46
N GLY A 9 35.26 -2.43 -7.97
CA GLY A 9 35.44 -3.44 -9.02
C GLY A 9 35.14 -4.88 -8.60
N ASN A 10 35.42 -5.21 -7.34
CA ASN A 10 35.34 -6.57 -6.78
C ASN A 10 34.08 -6.77 -5.93
N LEU A 11 32.91 -6.59 -6.53
CA LEU A 11 31.64 -6.81 -5.84
C LEU A 11 31.29 -8.30 -5.76
N PRO A 12 30.77 -8.80 -4.62
CA PRO A 12 30.25 -10.16 -4.52
C PRO A 12 29.14 -10.41 -5.54
N GLY A 13 29.01 -11.66 -6.01
CA GLY A 13 28.21 -12.01 -7.20
C GLY A 13 26.80 -11.41 -7.25
N GLN A 14 26.06 -11.42 -6.13
CA GLN A 14 24.71 -10.86 -6.05
C GLN A 14 24.63 -9.34 -6.33
N TYR A 15 25.68 -8.58 -5.99
CA TYR A 15 25.73 -7.12 -6.17
C TYR A 15 26.30 -6.70 -7.53
N GLY A 16 27.04 -7.58 -8.21
CA GLY A 16 27.47 -7.34 -9.60
C GLY A 16 26.29 -7.15 -10.55
N ASN A 17 25.18 -7.84 -10.28
CA ASN A 17 23.92 -7.66 -11.01
C ASN A 17 23.32 -6.26 -10.81
N ASN A 18 23.39 -5.71 -9.59
CA ASN A 18 22.88 -4.36 -9.30
C ASN A 18 23.61 -3.28 -10.11
N ARG A 19 24.93 -3.43 -10.29
CA ARG A 19 25.73 -2.51 -11.10
C ARG A 19 25.25 -2.48 -12.55
N ARG A 20 25.02 -3.67 -13.13
CA ARG A 20 24.56 -3.80 -14.52
C ARG A 20 23.17 -3.21 -14.68
N PHE A 21 22.25 -3.56 -13.79
CA PHE A 21 20.90 -3.03 -13.79
C PHE A 21 20.87 -1.49 -13.68
N LEU A 22 21.68 -0.92 -12.78
CA LEU A 22 21.84 0.52 -12.67
C LEU A 22 22.38 1.14 -13.97
N GLN A 23 23.38 0.51 -14.59
CA GLN A 23 23.90 0.97 -15.87
C GLN A 23 22.81 1.00 -16.94
N ASP A 24 22.02 -0.07 -17.07
CA ASP A 24 20.94 -0.18 -18.05
C ASP A 24 19.91 0.95 -17.87
N ILE A 25 19.49 1.22 -16.62
CA ILE A 25 18.58 2.32 -16.28
C ILE A 25 19.18 3.68 -16.66
N LEU A 26 20.44 3.93 -16.30
CA LEU A 26 21.08 5.23 -16.56
C LEU A 26 21.33 5.48 -18.06
N GLU A 27 21.58 4.42 -18.83
CA GLU A 27 21.64 4.49 -20.29
C GLU A 27 20.29 4.90 -20.89
N GLU A 28 19.20 4.38 -20.36
CA GLU A 28 17.84 4.75 -20.75
C GLU A 28 17.56 6.24 -20.46
N TYR A 29 17.82 6.70 -19.23
CA TYR A 29 17.72 8.13 -18.89
C TYR A 29 18.57 9.02 -19.81
N ALA A 30 19.83 8.64 -20.06
CA ALA A 30 20.71 9.40 -20.92
C ALA A 30 20.18 9.50 -22.36
N ALA A 31 19.69 8.39 -22.92
CA ALA A 31 19.13 8.30 -24.27
C ALA A 31 17.88 9.19 -24.44
N PHE A 32 16.95 9.15 -23.48
CA PHE A 32 15.73 9.97 -23.52
C PHE A 32 15.97 11.45 -23.20
N SER A 33 17.02 11.77 -22.44
CA SER A 33 17.30 13.15 -22.00
C SER A 33 17.75 14.12 -23.10
N ARG A 34 17.99 13.64 -24.33
CA ARG A 34 18.56 14.44 -25.45
C ARG A 34 19.85 15.18 -25.07
N GLY A 35 20.68 14.56 -24.22
CA GLY A 35 21.97 15.10 -23.79
C GLY A 35 21.96 15.92 -22.49
N ASN A 36 20.79 16.08 -21.85
CA ASN A 36 20.65 16.79 -20.58
C ASN A 36 21.12 15.99 -19.36
N ILE A 37 21.11 14.65 -19.46
CA ILE A 37 21.62 13.74 -18.44
C ILE A 37 22.89 13.07 -18.96
N ARG A 38 23.93 13.06 -18.12
CA ARG A 38 25.18 12.33 -18.36
C ARG A 38 25.53 11.54 -17.12
N PHE A 39 26.09 10.35 -17.28
CA PHE A 39 26.55 9.54 -16.15
C PHE A 39 27.98 9.06 -16.35
N GLN A 40 28.70 8.83 -15.24
CA GLN A 40 30.06 8.29 -15.23
C GLN A 40 30.23 7.29 -14.08
N PHE A 41 30.91 6.18 -14.36
CA PHE A 41 31.25 5.17 -13.37
C PHE A 41 32.67 5.39 -12.84
N TYR A 42 32.80 5.41 -11.53
CA TYR A 42 34.04 5.49 -10.77
C TYR A 42 34.23 4.22 -9.95
N LYS A 43 35.48 3.78 -9.82
CA LYS A 43 35.88 2.60 -9.05
C LYS A 43 36.64 3.02 -7.78
N PRO A 44 35.94 3.47 -6.74
CA PRO A 44 36.57 3.67 -5.42
C PRO A 44 37.05 2.32 -4.86
N GLY A 45 38.23 2.31 -4.23
CA GLY A 45 38.94 1.09 -3.81
C GLY A 45 40.25 0.84 -4.57
N GLU A 46 40.34 1.30 -5.82
CA GLU A 46 41.57 1.24 -6.63
C GLU A 46 42.35 2.57 -6.60
N ASN A 47 41.71 3.65 -6.13
CA ASN A 47 42.27 5.00 -6.03
C ASN A 47 41.73 5.71 -4.78
N GLU A 48 42.62 6.16 -3.90
CA GLU A 48 42.29 6.88 -2.65
C GLU A 48 41.55 8.21 -2.90
N GLU A 49 41.86 8.92 -3.99
CA GLU A 49 41.17 10.18 -4.34
C GLU A 49 39.69 9.93 -4.64
N LEU A 50 39.39 8.85 -5.38
CA LEU A 50 38.01 8.47 -5.70
C LEU A 50 37.25 7.99 -4.46
N GLU A 51 37.94 7.39 -3.47
CA GLU A 51 37.32 7.05 -2.19
C GLU A 51 36.95 8.30 -1.40
N GLN A 52 37.83 9.30 -1.35
CA GLN A 52 37.55 10.57 -0.69
C GLN A 52 36.42 11.31 -1.39
N GLU A 53 36.40 11.33 -2.72
CA GLU A 53 35.33 11.93 -3.50
C GLU A 53 33.98 11.25 -3.24
N ALA A 54 33.93 9.92 -3.22
CA ALA A 54 32.71 9.17 -2.89
C ALA A 54 32.19 9.54 -1.49
N GLN A 55 33.08 9.60 -0.50
CA GLN A 55 32.72 9.96 0.87
C GLN A 55 32.21 11.41 0.98
N GLN A 56 32.84 12.36 0.29
CA GLN A 56 32.38 13.76 0.22
C GLN A 56 31.03 13.90 -0.51
N ALA A 57 30.78 13.02 -1.48
CA ALA A 57 29.49 12.88 -2.12
C ALA A 57 28.43 12.24 -1.21
N GLY A 58 28.77 11.81 0.01
CA GLY A 58 27.84 11.19 0.97
C GLY A 58 27.71 9.67 0.82
N ILE A 59 28.57 9.04 0.02
CA ILE A 59 28.57 7.60 -0.23
C ILE A 59 29.65 6.97 0.66
N GLN A 60 29.19 6.33 1.72
CA GLN A 60 30.07 5.67 2.69
C GLN A 60 30.35 4.22 2.28
N PRO A 61 31.54 3.69 2.63
CA PRO A 61 31.87 2.30 2.37
C PRO A 61 30.99 1.35 3.19
N VAL A 62 30.51 0.29 2.56
CA VAL A 62 29.73 -0.78 3.19
C VAL A 62 30.64 -1.98 3.43
N GLN A 63 30.53 -2.59 4.61
CA GLN A 63 31.22 -3.83 4.94
C GLN A 63 30.30 -5.01 4.62
N LEU A 64 30.69 -5.84 3.66
CA LEU A 64 29.95 -7.03 3.24
C LEU A 64 30.68 -8.28 3.71
N GLN A 65 29.93 -9.22 4.29
CA GLN A 65 30.44 -10.55 4.59
C GLN A 65 30.30 -11.42 3.35
N VAL A 66 31.41 -11.99 2.89
CA VAL A 66 31.45 -12.89 1.74
C VAL A 66 32.05 -14.21 2.15
N ILE A 67 31.44 -15.30 1.66
CA ILE A 67 31.98 -16.64 1.80
C ILE A 67 32.69 -16.95 0.48
N GLU A 68 34.02 -16.91 0.50
CA GLU A 68 34.87 -17.31 -0.62
C GLU A 68 35.81 -18.43 -0.16
N ASN A 69 35.87 -19.53 -0.89
CA ASN A 69 36.72 -20.69 -0.58
C ASN A 69 36.59 -21.20 0.87
N ASP A 70 35.34 -21.39 1.34
CA ASP A 70 35.01 -21.83 2.71
C ASP A 70 35.55 -20.91 3.84
N LYS A 71 35.88 -19.65 3.53
CA LYS A 71 36.25 -18.62 4.52
C LYS A 71 35.28 -17.46 4.50
N MET A 72 34.88 -17.01 5.68
CA MET A 72 34.19 -15.73 5.83
C MET A 72 35.21 -14.60 5.78
N GLU A 73 35.09 -13.73 4.79
CA GLU A 73 35.90 -12.53 4.64
C GLU A 73 34.99 -11.30 4.68
N VAL A 74 35.45 -10.21 5.30
CA VAL A 74 34.74 -8.93 5.30
C VAL A 74 35.36 -8.06 4.22
N LYS A 75 34.60 -7.76 3.16
CA LYS A 75 35.02 -6.85 2.09
C LYS A 75 34.39 -5.48 2.29
N ARG A 76 35.21 -4.43 2.19
CA ARG A 76 34.77 -3.04 2.20
C ARG A 76 34.55 -2.58 0.75
N VAL A 77 33.33 -2.18 0.41
CA VAL A 77 32.96 -1.79 -0.96
C VAL A 77 32.12 -0.52 -0.99
N PHE A 78 32.13 0.20 -2.10
CA PHE A 78 31.22 1.30 -2.38
C PHE A 78 30.21 0.87 -3.43
N MET A 79 28.95 1.26 -3.24
CA MET A 79 27.83 0.98 -4.14
C MET A 79 26.81 2.12 -4.05
N GLY A 80 27.14 3.31 -4.54
CA GLY A 80 26.27 4.48 -4.41
C GLY A 80 26.18 5.31 -5.68
N LEU A 81 25.23 6.23 -5.69
CA LEU A 81 24.98 7.17 -6.79
C LEU A 81 24.83 8.58 -6.23
N ALA A 82 25.56 9.53 -6.81
CA ALA A 82 25.38 10.96 -6.58
C ALA A 82 24.80 11.62 -7.84
N ILE A 83 23.71 12.37 -7.69
CA ILE A 83 23.03 13.08 -8.77
C ILE A 83 23.25 14.57 -8.52
N ILE A 84 23.86 15.24 -9.50
CA ILE A 84 24.29 16.63 -9.37
C ILE A 84 23.62 17.46 -10.45
N TYR A 85 22.97 18.55 -10.03
CA TYR A 85 22.33 19.51 -10.92
C TYR A 85 22.51 20.92 -10.38
N GLN A 86 23.22 21.76 -11.14
CA GLN A 86 23.62 23.10 -10.69
C GLN A 86 24.39 23.00 -9.36
N ASP A 87 23.98 23.75 -8.33
CA ASP A 87 24.61 23.76 -7.01
C ASP A 87 24.00 22.72 -6.04
N GLU A 88 22.92 22.05 -6.45
CA GLU A 88 22.20 21.08 -5.64
C GLU A 88 22.66 19.65 -5.93
N LYS A 89 22.63 18.80 -4.90
CA LYS A 89 22.96 17.37 -5.01
C LYS A 89 21.98 16.50 -4.25
N GLU A 90 21.64 15.37 -4.85
CA GLU A 90 20.89 14.28 -4.24
C GLU A 90 21.72 13.01 -4.28
N VAL A 91 21.62 12.18 -3.24
CA VAL A 91 22.51 11.02 -3.05
C VAL A 91 21.70 9.79 -2.72
N ILE A 92 21.99 8.68 -3.40
CA ILE A 92 21.61 7.32 -2.99
C ILE A 92 22.86 6.71 -2.36
N PRO A 93 22.96 6.69 -1.01
CA PRO A 93 24.20 6.37 -0.33
C PRO A 93 24.62 4.92 -0.52
N VAL A 94 23.66 4.01 -0.66
CA VAL A 94 23.89 2.57 -0.81
C VAL A 94 22.82 1.94 -1.72
N ILE A 95 23.25 1.14 -2.70
CA ILE A 95 22.41 0.41 -3.66
C ILE A 95 22.62 -1.10 -3.45
N GLN A 96 21.87 -1.67 -2.51
CA GLN A 96 21.92 -3.10 -2.16
C GLN A 96 20.96 -3.97 -2.97
N THR A 97 19.91 -3.37 -3.53
CA THR A 97 18.88 -4.05 -4.31
C THR A 97 18.57 -3.25 -5.57
N THR A 98 18.06 -3.93 -6.59
CA THR A 98 17.49 -3.31 -7.79
C THR A 98 16.05 -2.86 -7.60
N THR A 99 15.36 -3.43 -6.60
CA THR A 99 14.00 -3.04 -6.22
C THR A 99 14.00 -1.68 -5.53
N GLY A 100 13.15 -0.77 -5.98
CA GLY A 100 13.03 0.61 -5.52
C GLY A 100 13.91 1.60 -6.30
N LEU A 101 14.90 1.10 -7.05
CA LEU A 101 16.01 1.91 -7.51
C LEU A 101 15.61 2.90 -8.61
N GLU A 102 14.76 2.49 -9.55
CA GLU A 102 14.32 3.38 -10.62
C GLU A 102 13.49 4.53 -10.03
N TYR A 103 12.53 4.20 -9.17
CA TYR A 103 11.70 5.16 -8.45
C TYR A 103 12.54 6.15 -7.62
N ASP A 104 13.52 5.64 -6.86
CA ASP A 104 14.40 6.47 -6.04
C ASP A 104 15.21 7.46 -6.89
N ILE A 105 15.72 7.01 -8.05
CA ILE A 105 16.44 7.85 -9.00
C ILE A 105 15.50 8.91 -9.58
N THR A 106 14.32 8.54 -10.10
CA THR A 106 13.36 9.49 -10.68
C THR A 106 12.95 10.56 -9.67
N THR A 107 12.67 10.15 -8.43
CA THR A 107 12.24 11.05 -7.36
C THR A 107 13.33 12.07 -7.04
N LYS A 108 14.59 11.64 -6.97
CA LYS A 108 15.74 12.53 -6.74
C LYS A 108 16.01 13.47 -7.90
N ILE A 109 15.86 13.00 -9.14
CA ILE A 109 15.96 13.86 -10.34
C ILE A 109 14.88 14.94 -10.30
N LYS A 110 13.62 14.58 -10.03
CA LYS A 110 12.52 15.54 -9.92
C LYS A 110 12.80 16.59 -8.86
N ARG A 111 13.23 16.19 -7.66
CA ARG A 111 13.61 17.13 -6.59
C ARG A 111 14.67 18.15 -6.99
N LEU A 112 15.61 17.76 -7.84
CA LEU A 112 16.66 18.66 -8.31
C LEU A 112 16.16 19.62 -9.41
N VAL A 113 15.15 19.24 -10.18
CA VAL A 113 14.67 20.01 -11.34
C VAL A 113 13.44 20.87 -11.00
N GLU A 114 12.53 20.38 -10.17
CA GLU A 114 11.33 21.09 -9.74
C GLU A 114 11.68 22.16 -8.71
N THR A 115 11.68 23.42 -9.14
CA THR A 115 12.01 24.57 -8.29
C THR A 115 10.88 24.93 -7.32
N ASN A 116 9.63 24.57 -7.64
CA ASN A 116 8.46 24.79 -6.80
C ASN A 116 7.80 23.46 -6.46
N LYS A 117 7.90 23.06 -5.19
CA LYS A 117 7.14 21.91 -4.67
C LYS A 117 5.65 22.22 -4.72
N PRO A 118 4.80 21.33 -5.27
CA PRO A 118 3.35 21.47 -5.16
C PRO A 118 2.93 21.68 -3.71
N VAL A 119 1.93 22.55 -3.51
CA VAL A 119 1.40 22.86 -2.18
C VAL A 119 0.15 22.03 -1.96
N LEU A 120 0.15 21.23 -0.91
CA LEU A 120 -1.01 20.51 -0.43
C LEU A 120 -1.28 20.90 1.01
N ALA A 121 -2.51 20.70 1.46
CA ALA A 121 -2.87 20.97 2.84
C ALA A 121 -3.47 19.75 3.53
N ILE A 122 -3.24 19.66 4.83
CA ILE A 122 -4.01 18.81 5.73
C ILE A 122 -5.01 19.74 6.42
N ALA A 123 -6.29 19.49 6.17
CA ALA A 123 -7.38 20.32 6.64
C ALA A 123 -8.06 19.68 7.85
N LYS A 124 -8.49 20.52 8.78
CA LYS A 124 -9.28 20.15 9.95
C LYS A 124 -10.51 21.04 10.07
N ALA A 125 -11.55 20.53 10.71
CA ALA A 125 -12.69 21.32 11.17
C ALA A 125 -12.51 21.75 12.64
N GLU A 126 -13.38 22.63 13.13
CA GLU A 126 -13.40 23.04 14.54
C GLU A 126 -13.58 21.85 15.47
N GLY A 127 -12.86 21.84 16.59
CA GLY A 127 -12.97 20.78 17.60
C GLY A 127 -12.34 19.45 17.18
N GLN A 128 -11.80 19.36 15.97
CA GLN A 128 -11.10 18.17 15.52
C GLN A 128 -9.64 18.20 15.93
N GLU A 129 -9.26 17.24 16.78
CA GLU A 129 -7.87 16.97 17.13
C GLU A 129 -7.48 15.60 16.58
N THR A 130 -6.60 15.57 15.57
CA THR A 130 -6.01 14.33 15.08
C THR A 130 -4.55 14.54 14.77
N GLU A 131 -3.69 13.73 15.39
CA GLU A 131 -2.27 13.71 15.08
C GLU A 131 -2.03 12.93 13.79
N ASN A 132 -1.28 13.52 12.86
CA ASN A 132 -0.95 12.97 11.53
C ASN A 132 0.50 13.31 11.16
N ARG A 133 1.40 13.30 12.15
CA ARG A 133 2.81 13.66 12.00
C ARG A 133 3.53 12.71 11.06
N ASN A 134 3.18 11.42 11.04
CA ASN A 134 3.79 10.44 10.18
C ASN A 134 3.51 10.74 8.71
N ILE A 135 2.23 10.96 8.36
CA ILE A 135 1.81 11.33 7.01
C ILE A 135 2.37 12.70 6.61
N SER A 136 2.30 13.69 7.52
CA SER A 136 2.87 15.02 7.27
C SER A 136 4.35 14.95 6.94
N SER A 137 5.13 14.24 7.75
CA SER A 137 6.58 14.10 7.56
C SER A 137 6.91 13.37 6.25
N LEU A 138 6.14 12.34 5.91
CA LEU A 138 6.26 11.61 4.65
C LEU A 138 6.02 12.53 3.45
N LEU A 139 4.93 13.29 3.45
CA LEU A 139 4.57 14.19 2.35
C LEU A 139 5.54 15.37 2.22
N GLN A 140 6.04 15.91 3.34
CA GLN A 140 7.01 17.03 3.35
C GLN A 140 8.33 16.69 2.65
N GLN A 141 8.65 15.41 2.51
CA GLN A 141 9.81 14.97 1.74
C GLN A 141 9.72 15.39 0.26
N ARG A 142 8.50 15.54 -0.30
CA ARG A 142 8.32 15.91 -1.72
C ARG A 142 7.49 17.17 -1.93
N TYR A 143 6.59 17.48 -1.01
CA TYR A 143 5.60 18.54 -1.14
C TYR A 143 5.79 19.64 -0.09
N THR A 144 5.19 20.80 -0.35
CA THR A 144 4.98 21.81 0.68
C THR A 144 3.65 21.49 1.37
N VAL A 145 3.71 20.98 2.60
CA VAL A 145 2.52 20.60 3.37
C VAL A 145 2.15 21.74 4.33
N ARG A 146 0.91 22.22 4.24
CA ARG A 146 0.33 23.20 5.17
C ARG A 146 -0.74 22.57 6.04
N ASN A 147 -0.84 22.99 7.29
CA ASN A 147 -1.99 22.67 8.13
C ASN A 147 -2.97 23.83 8.04
N ILE A 148 -4.21 23.57 7.64
CA ILE A 148 -5.23 24.60 7.47
C ILE A 148 -6.47 24.28 8.30
N ASP A 149 -7.20 25.33 8.66
CA ASP A 149 -8.50 25.23 9.30
C ASP A 149 -9.57 25.61 8.27
N LEU A 150 -10.58 24.74 8.10
CA LEU A 150 -11.64 24.95 7.11
C LEU A 150 -12.47 26.20 7.40
N GLN A 151 -12.41 26.77 8.61
CA GLN A 151 -13.07 28.03 8.94
C GLN A 151 -12.60 29.19 8.06
N TYR A 152 -11.38 29.12 7.55
CA TYR A 152 -10.79 30.16 6.71
C TYR A 152 -10.75 29.72 5.25
N THR A 153 -10.75 30.72 4.36
CA THR A 153 -10.66 30.48 2.92
C THR A 153 -9.36 29.77 2.55
N ILE A 154 -9.48 28.72 1.75
CA ILE A 154 -8.35 27.91 1.26
C ILE A 154 -7.60 28.72 0.19
N GLU A 155 -6.28 28.81 0.32
CA GLU A 155 -5.44 29.58 -0.61
C GLU A 155 -5.42 28.94 -2.02
N ASN A 156 -5.48 29.76 -3.07
CA ASN A 156 -5.56 29.30 -4.47
C ASN A 156 -4.36 28.47 -4.96
N ASN A 157 -3.24 28.49 -4.25
CA ASN A 157 -2.06 27.70 -4.59
C ASN A 157 -2.11 26.27 -4.01
N ILE A 158 -3.10 25.96 -3.17
CA ILE A 158 -3.36 24.62 -2.66
C ILE A 158 -4.22 23.90 -3.71
N GLU A 159 -3.71 22.80 -4.27
CA GLU A 159 -4.44 22.02 -5.29
C GLU A 159 -5.11 20.77 -4.70
N LEU A 160 -4.65 20.33 -3.52
CA LEU A 160 -5.09 19.14 -2.84
C LEU A 160 -5.23 19.38 -1.34
N ILE A 161 -6.35 18.95 -0.77
CA ILE A 161 -6.53 18.85 0.68
C ILE A 161 -6.69 17.39 1.12
N LEU A 162 -6.10 17.05 2.26
CA LEU A 162 -6.29 15.80 2.98
C LEU A 162 -7.20 16.09 4.17
N VAL A 163 -8.30 15.36 4.28
CA VAL A 163 -9.26 15.48 5.38
C VAL A 163 -9.37 14.13 6.07
N ASN A 164 -9.32 14.15 7.40
CA ASN A 164 -9.44 12.96 8.24
C ASN A 164 -10.77 12.99 9.00
N GLY A 165 -11.27 11.82 9.39
CA GLY A 165 -12.63 11.59 9.91
C GLY A 165 -13.29 12.75 10.65
N LEU A 166 -14.19 13.45 9.96
CA LEU A 166 -15.09 14.44 10.54
C LEU A 166 -16.18 13.71 11.32
N GLU A 167 -16.36 14.09 12.58
CA GLU A 167 -17.30 13.42 13.50
C GLU A 167 -18.60 14.21 13.70
N ASP A 168 -18.56 15.51 13.47
CA ASP A 168 -19.71 16.42 13.56
C ASP A 168 -19.95 17.12 12.22
N SER A 169 -21.07 17.82 12.10
CA SER A 169 -21.37 18.62 10.91
C SER A 169 -20.43 19.83 10.81
N LEU A 170 -20.07 20.17 9.59
CA LEU A 170 -19.28 21.36 9.30
C LEU A 170 -20.08 22.61 9.65
N GLN A 171 -19.40 23.62 10.19
CA GLN A 171 -19.98 24.95 10.32
C GLN A 171 -20.24 25.55 8.95
N GLU A 172 -21.14 26.53 8.88
CA GLU A 172 -21.53 27.17 7.62
C GLU A 172 -20.34 27.70 6.82
N ASN A 173 -19.36 28.33 7.49
CA ASN A 173 -18.14 28.82 6.85
C ASN A 173 -17.23 27.69 6.38
N GLU A 174 -17.09 26.62 7.17
CA GLU A 174 -16.25 25.47 6.84
C GLU A 174 -16.78 24.75 5.59
N ARG A 175 -18.09 24.46 5.59
CA ARG A 175 -18.78 23.87 4.45
C ARG A 175 -18.63 24.74 3.21
N LYS A 176 -18.88 26.04 3.33
CA LYS A 176 -18.77 26.99 2.22
C LYS A 176 -17.35 27.05 1.64
N ASN A 177 -16.32 27.12 2.48
CA ASN A 177 -14.94 27.18 2.01
C ASN A 177 -14.54 25.87 1.31
N LEU A 178 -14.97 24.72 1.84
CA LEU A 178 -14.75 23.42 1.21
C LEU A 178 -15.46 23.30 -0.14
N GLU A 179 -16.74 23.68 -0.22
CA GLU A 179 -17.51 23.64 -1.47
C GLU A 179 -16.91 24.57 -2.53
N ILE A 180 -16.48 25.79 -2.16
CA ILE A 180 -15.80 26.71 -3.08
C ILE A 180 -14.54 26.07 -3.64
N PHE A 181 -13.70 25.49 -2.77
CA PHE A 181 -12.46 24.83 -3.18
C PHE A 181 -12.72 23.68 -4.16
N LEU A 182 -13.67 22.80 -3.85
CA LEU A 182 -14.03 21.68 -4.72
C LEU A 182 -14.64 22.16 -6.05
N ASN A 183 -15.50 23.17 -6.04
CA ASN A 183 -16.10 23.71 -7.26
C ASN A 183 -15.11 24.49 -8.13
N GLN A 184 -13.98 24.91 -7.57
CA GLN A 184 -12.84 25.50 -8.28
C GLN A 184 -11.84 24.46 -8.81
N GLY A 185 -12.19 23.16 -8.75
CA GLY A 185 -11.34 22.08 -9.27
C GLY A 185 -10.29 21.58 -8.26
N GLY A 186 -10.35 22.03 -7.01
CA GLY A 186 -9.52 21.49 -5.94
C GLY A 186 -9.82 20.01 -5.69
N ASN A 187 -8.78 19.24 -5.37
CA ASN A 187 -8.87 17.80 -5.14
C ASN A 187 -8.90 17.46 -3.66
N ILE A 188 -9.51 16.33 -3.30
CA ILE A 188 -9.61 15.87 -1.92
C ILE A 188 -9.25 14.39 -1.76
N LEU A 189 -8.37 14.10 -0.80
CA LEU A 189 -8.23 12.76 -0.22
C LEU A 189 -8.96 12.75 1.12
N LEU A 190 -10.09 12.06 1.16
CA LEU A 190 -10.97 11.98 2.31
C LEU A 190 -10.85 10.61 2.98
N ALA A 191 -10.43 10.61 4.24
CA ALA A 191 -10.44 9.44 5.11
C ALA A 191 -11.63 9.54 6.06
N GLN A 192 -12.72 8.83 5.75
CA GLN A 192 -13.99 8.96 6.47
C GLN A 192 -14.73 7.62 6.54
N SER A 193 -15.04 7.19 7.75
CA SER A 193 -16.00 6.12 8.05
C SER A 193 -17.37 6.70 8.41
N ARG A 194 -18.42 5.88 8.40
CA ARG A 194 -19.75 6.28 8.90
C ARG A 194 -19.90 6.03 10.40
N ILE A 195 -18.95 5.31 11.00
CA ILE A 195 -19.01 4.85 12.39
C ILE A 195 -17.80 5.36 13.17
N LYS A 196 -18.06 5.96 14.33
CA LYS A 196 -17.07 6.35 15.32
C LYS A 196 -16.89 5.22 16.33
N SER A 197 -15.70 4.63 16.36
CA SER A 197 -15.35 3.55 17.28
C SER A 197 -14.73 4.08 18.58
N ASP A 198 -15.20 3.59 19.72
CA ASP A 198 -14.59 3.80 21.03
C ASP A 198 -14.10 2.47 21.61
N LEU A 199 -12.77 2.32 21.62
CA LEU A 199 -12.12 1.10 22.11
C LEU A 199 -12.10 0.99 23.63
N GLN A 200 -12.29 2.09 24.37
CA GLN A 200 -12.35 2.07 25.83
C GLN A 200 -13.68 1.48 26.29
N THR A 201 -14.79 1.93 25.68
CA THR A 201 -16.12 1.39 25.96
C THR A 201 -16.43 0.13 25.14
N GLN A 202 -15.60 -0.19 24.14
CA GLN A 202 -15.80 -1.28 23.18
C GLN A 202 -17.14 -1.18 22.41
N GLN A 203 -17.58 0.05 22.18
CA GLN A 203 -18.80 0.38 21.48
C GLN A 203 -18.50 1.32 20.32
N ALA A 204 -19.46 1.46 19.41
CA ALA A 204 -19.38 2.44 18.34
C ALA A 204 -20.72 3.17 18.18
N SER A 205 -20.65 4.39 17.65
CA SER A 205 -21.81 5.21 17.33
C SER A 205 -21.77 5.66 15.87
N GLU A 206 -22.94 5.91 15.31
CA GLU A 206 -23.04 6.53 13.99
C GLU A 206 -22.48 7.96 14.02
N ILE A 207 -21.75 8.33 12.98
CA ILE A 207 -21.36 9.71 12.69
C ILE A 207 -22.50 10.34 11.91
N SER A 208 -23.02 11.47 12.42
CA SER A 208 -24.01 12.29 11.74
C SER A 208 -23.36 13.62 11.35
N SER A 209 -22.96 13.74 10.09
CA SER A 209 -22.25 14.90 9.56
C SER A 209 -22.73 15.21 8.16
N ASP A 210 -22.78 16.49 7.81
CA ASP A 210 -23.13 16.96 6.47
C ASP A 210 -22.03 16.75 5.43
N ILE A 211 -20.84 16.29 5.85
CA ILE A 211 -19.80 15.80 4.92
C ILE A 211 -20.34 14.69 4.01
N PHE A 212 -21.29 13.87 4.49
CA PHE A 212 -21.85 12.79 3.68
C PHE A 212 -22.65 13.32 2.48
N ASP A 213 -23.24 14.52 2.55
CA ASP A 213 -23.86 15.16 1.39
C ASP A 213 -22.82 15.46 0.31
N ILE A 214 -21.63 15.93 0.73
CA ILE A 214 -20.51 16.18 -0.18
C ILE A 214 -20.07 14.86 -0.80
N VAL A 215 -19.88 13.80 0.00
CA VAL A 215 -19.47 12.47 -0.51
C VAL A 215 -20.51 11.89 -1.49
N ASP A 216 -21.81 12.01 -1.17
CA ASP A 216 -22.91 11.56 -2.03
C ASP A 216 -22.93 12.36 -3.36
N SER A 217 -22.54 13.64 -3.36
CA SER A 217 -22.41 14.44 -4.60
C SER A 217 -21.33 13.93 -5.56
N TYR A 218 -20.35 13.16 -5.05
CA TYR A 218 -19.35 12.43 -5.83
C TYR A 218 -19.83 11.01 -6.21
N GLY A 219 -21.11 10.67 -6.01
CA GLY A 219 -21.67 9.36 -6.36
C GLY A 219 -21.20 8.23 -5.45
N LEU A 220 -20.64 8.55 -4.28
CA LEU A 220 -20.17 7.61 -3.28
C LEU A 220 -21.08 7.69 -2.05
N SER A 221 -21.58 6.57 -1.56
CA SER A 221 -22.45 6.56 -0.38
C SER A 221 -21.90 5.67 0.72
N LEU A 222 -21.44 6.29 1.81
CA LEU A 222 -20.94 5.59 3.00
C LEU A 222 -22.10 5.04 3.83
N GLN A 223 -22.14 3.73 4.00
CA GLN A 223 -23.21 3.05 4.73
C GLN A 223 -22.97 3.06 6.23
N THR A 224 -24.04 3.14 7.03
CA THR A 224 -24.00 3.08 8.50
C THR A 224 -23.77 1.63 8.98
N ASN A 225 -22.60 1.09 8.67
CA ASN A 225 -22.15 -0.24 9.05
C ASN A 225 -20.63 -0.29 9.26
N LEU A 226 -20.17 -1.37 9.88
CA LEU A 226 -18.76 -1.77 9.92
C LEU A 226 -18.56 -3.01 9.05
N VAL A 227 -17.52 -2.99 8.23
CA VAL A 227 -17.09 -4.14 7.43
C VAL A 227 -16.16 -5.00 8.27
N LEU A 228 -16.47 -6.30 8.33
CA LEU A 228 -15.63 -7.31 8.95
C LEU A 228 -15.00 -8.16 7.87
N ASP A 229 -13.72 -8.48 8.00
CA ASP A 229 -13.00 -9.32 7.04
C ASP A 229 -12.23 -10.44 7.73
N LYS A 230 -12.22 -11.62 7.10
CA LYS A 230 -11.40 -12.74 7.56
C LYS A 230 -9.91 -12.45 7.42
N THR A 231 -9.52 -11.71 6.39
CA THR A 231 -8.16 -11.21 6.21
C THR A 231 -8.02 -9.91 6.98
N CYS A 232 -7.53 -10.02 8.22
CA CYS A 232 -7.52 -8.90 9.16
C CYS A 232 -6.29 -8.87 10.06
N GLY A 233 -6.13 -7.73 10.72
CA GLY A 233 -5.13 -7.51 11.74
C GLY A 233 -5.38 -8.35 13.00
N ARG A 234 -4.43 -8.27 13.94
CA ARG A 234 -4.51 -8.95 15.23
C ARG A 234 -4.44 -7.94 16.36
N VAL A 235 -5.16 -8.24 17.44
CA VAL A 235 -5.12 -7.47 18.70
C VAL A 235 -4.79 -8.40 19.85
N ASN A 236 -4.15 -7.86 20.89
CA ASN A 236 -3.85 -8.60 22.10
C ASN A 236 -4.93 -8.34 23.15
N VAL A 237 -5.61 -9.39 23.60
CA VAL A 237 -6.63 -9.29 24.66
C VAL A 237 -6.16 -10.01 25.91
N GLN A 238 -6.33 -9.36 27.06
CA GLN A 238 -6.04 -9.97 28.35
C GLN A 238 -7.11 -10.99 28.70
N GLN A 239 -6.74 -12.26 28.83
CA GLN A 239 -7.64 -13.34 29.24
C GLN A 239 -7.22 -13.93 30.58
N ASN A 240 -8.22 -14.29 31.40
CA ASN A 240 -8.00 -15.03 32.63
C ASN A 240 -7.86 -16.53 32.31
N MET A 241 -6.67 -17.08 32.51
CA MET A 241 -6.39 -18.52 32.42
C MET A 241 -6.23 -19.08 33.83
N GLY A 242 -7.35 -19.24 34.54
CA GLY A 242 -7.35 -19.62 35.95
C GLY A 242 -6.73 -18.53 36.83
N PRO A 243 -5.66 -18.81 37.60
CA PRO A 243 -5.02 -17.81 38.47
C PRO A 243 -4.15 -16.79 37.72
N PHE A 244 -3.84 -17.02 36.44
CA PHE A 244 -2.97 -16.13 35.65
C PHE A 244 -3.75 -15.31 34.64
N ARG A 245 -3.27 -14.08 34.37
CA ARG A 245 -3.72 -13.26 33.23
C ARG A 245 -2.66 -13.27 32.16
N MET A 246 -3.05 -13.58 30.93
CA MET A 246 -2.14 -13.59 29.77
C MET A 246 -2.73 -12.79 28.62
N ALA A 247 -1.88 -12.05 27.91
CA ALA A 247 -2.22 -11.42 26.66
C ALA A 247 -2.25 -12.47 25.56
N VAL A 248 -3.43 -12.70 24.97
CA VAL A 248 -3.60 -13.65 23.86
C VAL A 248 -3.80 -12.85 22.57
N PRO A 249 -2.97 -13.06 21.53
CA PRO A 249 -3.19 -12.46 20.22
C PRO A 249 -4.40 -13.12 19.55
N MET A 250 -5.36 -12.31 19.10
CA MET A 250 -6.56 -12.77 18.40
C MET A 250 -6.71 -12.00 17.10
N SER A 251 -7.19 -12.68 16.05
CA SER A 251 -7.63 -12.03 14.81
C SER A 251 -8.80 -11.10 15.11
N TYR A 252 -8.77 -9.91 14.52
CA TYR A 252 -9.79 -8.89 14.75
C TYR A 252 -10.36 -8.37 13.43
N PRO A 253 -11.44 -9.00 12.92
CA PRO A 253 -12.06 -8.70 11.62
C PRO A 253 -12.42 -7.24 11.34
N LEU A 254 -12.60 -6.43 12.38
CA LEU A 254 -12.86 -4.99 12.25
C LEU A 254 -11.62 -4.17 11.84
N LEU A 255 -10.47 -4.81 11.67
CA LEU A 255 -9.25 -4.25 11.10
C LEU A 255 -8.90 -4.96 9.79
N PRO A 256 -9.65 -4.75 8.69
CA PRO A 256 -9.38 -5.44 7.42
C PRO A 256 -7.97 -5.15 6.91
N VAL A 257 -7.30 -6.20 6.43
CA VAL A 257 -6.05 -6.10 5.67
C VAL A 257 -6.41 -6.38 4.21
N VAL A 258 -6.63 -5.31 3.46
CA VAL A 258 -7.11 -5.34 2.09
C VAL A 258 -6.01 -5.81 1.15
N ARG A 259 -6.32 -6.80 0.31
CA ARG A 259 -5.44 -7.36 -0.72
C ARG A 259 -6.10 -7.48 -2.10
N ASP A 260 -7.39 -7.14 -2.21
CA ASP A 260 -8.15 -7.15 -3.46
C ASP A 260 -8.26 -5.71 -3.99
N PHE A 261 -7.44 -5.41 -5.01
CA PHE A 261 -7.32 -4.10 -5.62
C PHE A 261 -7.83 -4.12 -7.06
N ASN A 262 -8.38 -2.99 -7.52
CA ASN A 262 -8.74 -2.82 -8.92
C ASN A 262 -7.47 -2.74 -9.79
N LYS A 263 -7.26 -3.76 -10.63
CA LYS A 263 -6.05 -3.88 -11.47
C LYS A 263 -5.98 -2.87 -12.61
N ASP A 264 -7.12 -2.31 -13.00
CA ASP A 264 -7.19 -1.32 -14.07
C ASP A 264 -6.84 0.10 -13.56
N GLU A 265 -6.80 0.28 -12.24
CA GLU A 265 -6.50 1.56 -11.59
C GLU A 265 -5.03 1.65 -11.20
N VAL A 266 -4.26 2.47 -11.93
CA VAL A 266 -2.81 2.66 -11.70
C VAL A 266 -2.50 3.00 -10.24
N LEU A 267 -3.39 3.76 -9.58
CA LEU A 267 -3.31 4.16 -8.19
C LEU A 267 -3.13 2.98 -7.21
N VAL A 268 -3.80 1.85 -7.47
CA VAL A 268 -3.83 0.68 -6.56
C VAL A 268 -3.34 -0.62 -7.20
N SER A 269 -3.18 -0.66 -8.52
CA SER A 269 -2.75 -1.84 -9.28
C SER A 269 -1.42 -2.44 -8.78
N GLY A 270 -0.59 -1.60 -8.16
CA GLY A 270 0.69 -1.97 -7.61
C GLY A 270 0.76 -2.14 -6.09
N LEU A 271 -0.37 -2.13 -5.39
CA LEU A 271 -0.38 -2.31 -3.94
C LEU A 271 -0.44 -3.79 -3.58
N GLU A 272 0.36 -4.18 -2.58
CA GLU A 272 0.32 -5.55 -2.03
C GLU A 272 -0.76 -5.68 -0.96
N GLN A 273 -0.83 -4.71 -0.04
CA GLN A 273 -1.84 -4.64 1.00
C GLN A 273 -2.06 -3.22 1.51
N VAL A 274 -3.24 -2.97 2.09
CA VAL A 274 -3.60 -1.73 2.82
C VAL A 274 -4.35 -2.14 4.08
N GLN A 275 -4.02 -1.56 5.23
CA GLN A 275 -4.70 -1.86 6.49
C GLN A 275 -5.71 -0.76 6.83
N LEU A 276 -6.95 -1.16 7.09
CA LEU A 276 -8.02 -0.25 7.51
C LEU A 276 -8.44 -0.51 8.95
N PHE A 277 -9.02 0.52 9.58
CA PHE A 277 -9.48 0.52 10.95
C PHE A 277 -10.97 0.90 10.98
N PHE A 278 -11.83 -0.02 11.39
CA PHE A 278 -13.28 0.24 11.53
C PHE A 278 -13.92 0.80 10.26
N ALA A 279 -13.67 0.12 9.15
CA ALA A 279 -14.10 0.58 7.84
C ALA A 279 -15.62 0.43 7.63
N SER A 280 -16.25 1.38 6.95
CA SER A 280 -17.64 1.27 6.48
C SER A 280 -17.72 0.83 5.01
N GLU A 281 -18.83 0.23 4.61
CA GLU A 281 -19.07 -0.10 3.20
C GLU A 281 -19.36 1.18 2.39
N ILE A 282 -18.73 1.30 1.22
CA ILE A 282 -19.08 2.30 0.21
C ILE A 282 -20.02 1.65 -0.80
N ARG A 283 -21.12 2.33 -1.14
CA ARG A 283 -21.98 1.97 -2.27
C ARG A 283 -21.94 3.06 -3.33
N THR A 284 -22.21 2.69 -4.58
CA THR A 284 -22.11 3.56 -5.76
C THR A 284 -23.41 3.56 -6.57
N ASP A 285 -24.53 3.33 -5.89
CA ASP A 285 -25.87 3.28 -6.44
C ASP A 285 -26.46 4.65 -6.75
N SER A 286 -25.88 5.72 -6.19
CA SER A 286 -26.34 7.11 -6.34
C SER A 286 -25.63 7.90 -7.45
N ILE A 287 -24.89 7.24 -8.35
CA ILE A 287 -24.18 7.95 -9.44
C ILE A 287 -25.20 8.60 -10.41
N PRO A 288 -25.11 9.93 -10.65
CA PRO A 288 -25.91 10.61 -11.66
C PRO A 288 -25.76 10.02 -13.07
N GLN A 289 -26.86 9.89 -13.81
CA GLN A 289 -26.86 9.35 -15.18
C GLN A 289 -26.45 10.36 -16.27
N ASP A 290 -26.24 11.61 -15.91
CA ASP A 290 -25.88 12.70 -16.83
C ASP A 290 -24.38 12.73 -17.21
N GLY A 291 -23.58 11.84 -16.62
CA GLY A 291 -22.14 11.77 -16.86
C GLY A 291 -21.33 12.85 -16.13
N SER A 292 -21.96 13.62 -15.23
CA SER A 292 -21.28 14.63 -14.41
C SER A 292 -20.32 14.02 -13.38
N VAL A 293 -20.53 12.76 -13.03
CA VAL A 293 -19.75 12.00 -12.04
C VAL A 293 -19.27 10.68 -12.65
N ASN A 294 -17.99 10.39 -12.48
CA ASN A 294 -17.39 9.12 -12.84
C ASN A 294 -16.70 8.49 -11.63
N VAL A 295 -17.11 7.28 -11.25
CA VAL A 295 -16.58 6.56 -10.10
C VAL A 295 -15.76 5.37 -10.57
N SER A 296 -14.62 5.15 -9.92
CA SER A 296 -13.80 3.96 -10.12
C SER A 296 -13.47 3.31 -8.78
N PRO A 297 -13.95 2.08 -8.52
CA PRO A 297 -13.60 1.33 -7.33
C PRO A 297 -12.08 1.11 -7.21
N LEU A 298 -11.53 1.19 -6.01
CA LEU A 298 -10.10 1.02 -5.75
C LEU A 298 -9.81 -0.24 -4.94
N MET A 299 -10.47 -0.41 -3.80
CA MET A 299 -10.11 -1.43 -2.82
C MET A 299 -11.34 -2.19 -2.33
N PHE A 300 -11.23 -3.52 -2.24
CA PHE A 300 -12.30 -4.38 -1.78
C PHE A 300 -11.87 -5.25 -0.59
N SER A 301 -12.81 -5.56 0.28
CA SER A 301 -12.66 -6.64 1.26
C SER A 301 -12.51 -8.00 0.52
N SER A 302 -12.17 -9.06 1.23
CA SER A 302 -12.16 -10.42 0.68
C SER A 302 -13.58 -10.94 0.46
N ASN A 303 -13.71 -12.04 -0.30
CA ASN A 303 -14.95 -12.81 -0.45
C ASN A 303 -15.31 -13.62 0.83
N SER A 304 -14.69 -13.31 1.96
CA SER A 304 -14.98 -13.85 3.28
C SER A 304 -15.13 -12.68 4.25
N SER A 305 -16.15 -11.87 4.01
CA SER A 305 -16.45 -10.67 4.77
C SER A 305 -17.81 -10.75 5.46
N SER A 306 -18.17 -9.72 6.22
CA SER A 306 -19.50 -9.54 6.81
C SER A 306 -19.75 -8.06 7.09
N LEU A 307 -20.99 -7.74 7.47
CA LEU A 307 -21.40 -6.40 7.87
C LEU A 307 -21.95 -6.44 9.28
N MET A 308 -21.58 -5.46 10.10
CA MET A 308 -22.18 -5.20 11.41
C MET A 308 -22.90 -3.87 11.35
N SER A 309 -24.18 -3.86 11.72
CA SER A 309 -25.04 -2.67 11.70
C SER A 309 -25.95 -2.65 12.92
N GLY A 310 -26.44 -1.46 13.30
CA GLY A 310 -27.29 -1.29 14.47
C GLY A 310 -26.47 -1.22 15.76
N PHE A 311 -26.44 -2.29 16.56
CA PHE A 311 -25.63 -2.32 17.77
C PHE A 311 -24.19 -2.74 17.46
N PHE A 312 -23.26 -1.80 17.59
CA PHE A 312 -21.84 -2.01 17.29
C PHE A 312 -21.08 -2.54 18.52
N ASN A 313 -21.01 -3.87 18.65
CA ASN A 313 -20.15 -4.52 19.63
C ASN A 313 -18.73 -4.64 19.07
N LEU A 314 -17.75 -3.98 19.68
CA LEU A 314 -16.35 -4.01 19.27
C LEU A 314 -15.52 -5.03 20.08
N HIS A 315 -16.15 -5.87 20.91
CA HIS A 315 -15.39 -6.85 21.68
C HIS A 315 -14.72 -7.88 20.74
N PRO A 316 -13.40 -8.14 20.86
CA PRO A 316 -12.70 -9.04 19.94
C PRO A 316 -12.92 -10.54 20.18
N ASP A 317 -13.59 -10.95 21.26
CA ASP A 317 -13.75 -12.36 21.61
C ASP A 317 -15.00 -12.90 20.90
N PRO A 318 -14.89 -13.91 20.01
CA PRO A 318 -16.05 -14.47 19.33
C PRO A 318 -17.14 -15.02 20.25
N LYS A 319 -16.81 -15.36 21.51
CA LYS A 319 -17.79 -15.82 22.50
C LYS A 319 -18.75 -14.70 22.92
N THR A 320 -18.23 -13.48 23.05
CA THR A 320 -19.03 -12.29 23.39
C THR A 320 -19.55 -11.59 22.13
N ASN A 321 -18.89 -11.80 20.98
CA ASN A 321 -19.23 -11.19 19.72
C ASN A 321 -19.18 -12.20 18.55
N PRO A 322 -20.28 -12.95 18.31
CA PRO A 322 -20.33 -13.95 17.26
C PRO A 322 -20.11 -13.41 15.84
N ALA A 323 -20.26 -12.09 15.61
CA ALA A 323 -20.00 -11.47 14.32
C ALA A 323 -18.54 -11.63 13.87
N MET A 324 -17.60 -11.80 14.82
CA MET A 324 -16.17 -11.97 14.55
C MET A 324 -15.81 -13.25 13.78
N VAL A 325 -16.73 -14.20 13.64
CA VAL A 325 -16.48 -15.48 12.94
C VAL A 325 -17.42 -15.75 11.79
N ASN A 326 -18.56 -15.05 11.71
CA ASN A 326 -19.56 -15.24 10.66
C ASN A 326 -19.25 -14.39 9.43
N LEU A 327 -18.17 -14.76 8.72
CA LEU A 327 -17.54 -14.01 7.62
C LEU A 327 -17.74 -14.70 6.27
N ASN A 328 -19.00 -14.79 5.84
CA ASN A 328 -19.43 -15.58 4.67
C ASN A 328 -20.11 -14.74 3.57
N GLN A 329 -19.98 -13.42 3.61
CA GLN A 329 -20.51 -12.50 2.62
C GLN A 329 -19.48 -12.18 1.51
N PRO A 330 -19.96 -11.85 0.29
CA PRO A 330 -19.09 -11.39 -0.79
C PRO A 330 -18.40 -10.07 -0.43
N LYS A 331 -17.33 -9.77 -1.16
CA LYS A 331 -16.54 -8.57 -0.95
C LYS A 331 -17.33 -7.26 -0.93
N LYS A 332 -16.84 -6.31 -0.14
CA LYS A 332 -17.37 -4.96 0.08
C LYS A 332 -16.40 -3.93 -0.44
N LEU A 333 -16.91 -2.85 -1.01
CA LEU A 333 -16.09 -1.74 -1.48
C LEU A 333 -15.66 -0.88 -0.27
N LEU A 334 -14.36 -0.63 -0.14
CA LEU A 334 -13.74 0.06 1.01
C LEU A 334 -13.02 1.35 0.60
N SER A 335 -12.73 1.51 -0.69
CA SER A 335 -12.22 2.77 -1.23
C SER A 335 -12.56 2.92 -2.69
N ALA A 336 -12.84 4.15 -3.11
CA ALA A 336 -13.13 4.50 -4.50
C ALA A 336 -12.56 5.88 -4.82
N ARG A 337 -12.23 6.10 -6.08
CA ARG A 337 -12.04 7.44 -6.62
C ARG A 337 -13.30 7.89 -7.34
N SER A 338 -13.55 9.19 -7.32
CA SER A 338 -14.62 9.83 -8.05
C SER A 338 -14.11 11.12 -8.69
N GLU A 339 -14.55 11.36 -9.92
CA GLU A 339 -14.32 12.60 -10.65
C GLU A 339 -15.67 13.28 -10.85
N ARG A 340 -15.80 14.54 -10.42
CA ARG A 340 -17.01 15.33 -10.58
C ARG A 340 -16.71 16.59 -11.37
N SER A 341 -17.49 16.83 -12.41
CA SER A 341 -17.46 18.10 -13.13
C SER A 341 -18.44 19.08 -12.48
N SER A 342 -17.96 20.25 -12.09
CA SER A 342 -18.80 21.32 -11.58
C SER A 342 -19.67 21.88 -12.69
N SER A 343 -20.99 21.90 -12.50
CA SER A 343 -21.93 22.50 -13.44
C SER A 343 -21.76 24.01 -13.60
N GLU A 344 -21.21 24.69 -12.60
CA GLU A 344 -21.05 26.14 -12.60
C GLU A 344 -19.75 26.59 -13.29
N SER A 345 -18.62 25.92 -12.98
CA SER A 345 -17.30 26.31 -13.48
C SER A 345 -16.82 25.46 -14.66
N GLY A 346 -17.42 24.28 -14.87
CA GLY A 346 -16.93 23.27 -15.82
C GLY A 346 -15.63 22.59 -15.38
N LEU A 347 -15.05 22.99 -14.24
CA LEU A 347 -13.82 22.43 -13.72
C LEU A 347 -14.07 21.05 -13.13
N LEU A 348 -13.06 20.18 -13.24
CA LEU A 348 -13.09 18.82 -12.73
C LEU A 348 -12.42 18.79 -11.35
N SER A 349 -13.13 18.23 -10.37
CA SER A 349 -12.62 17.96 -9.04
C SER A 349 -12.60 16.46 -8.78
N GLN A 350 -11.55 15.98 -8.13
CA GLN A 350 -11.34 14.58 -7.84
C GLN A 350 -11.41 14.32 -6.33
N MET A 351 -12.13 13.28 -5.96
CA MET A 351 -12.18 12.75 -4.61
C MET A 351 -11.62 11.33 -4.60
N ILE A 352 -10.70 11.06 -3.68
CA ILE A 352 -10.41 9.68 -3.25
C ILE A 352 -10.99 9.51 -1.86
N LEU A 353 -11.91 8.56 -1.71
CA LEU A 353 -12.49 8.20 -0.44
C LEU A 353 -11.85 6.91 0.07
N VAL A 354 -11.34 6.94 1.29
CA VAL A 354 -10.99 5.75 2.07
C VAL A 354 -11.98 5.66 3.23
N SER A 355 -12.67 4.52 3.36
CA SER A 355 -13.80 4.37 4.29
C SER A 355 -13.39 4.21 5.76
N ASP A 356 -12.34 4.89 6.21
CA ASP A 356 -11.71 4.77 7.53
C ASP A 356 -11.35 6.17 8.04
N SER A 357 -12.03 6.60 9.11
CA SER A 357 -11.84 7.92 9.74
C SER A 357 -10.46 8.12 10.40
N ARG A 358 -9.70 7.04 10.59
CA ARG A 358 -8.40 7.01 11.25
C ARG A 358 -7.28 6.66 10.28
N PHE A 359 -7.56 6.63 8.98
CA PHE A 359 -6.60 6.19 7.97
C PHE A 359 -5.35 7.08 7.91
N LEU A 360 -5.50 8.39 8.14
CA LEU A 360 -4.38 9.35 8.16
C LEU A 360 -3.83 9.61 9.56
N ALA A 361 -4.46 9.06 10.61
CA ALA A 361 -4.10 9.31 12.00
C ALA A 361 -2.90 8.48 12.45
N ASP A 362 -2.01 9.06 13.26
CA ASP A 362 -0.80 8.39 13.77
C ASP A 362 -1.12 7.20 14.69
N ASP A 363 -2.26 7.22 15.38
CA ASP A 363 -2.77 6.14 16.22
C ASP A 363 -3.69 5.16 15.45
N GLY A 364 -3.71 5.26 14.12
CA GLY A 364 -4.47 4.41 13.21
C GLY A 364 -3.66 4.07 11.97
N GLY A 365 -4.23 4.31 10.79
CA GLY A 365 -3.63 3.95 9.51
C GLY A 365 -2.34 4.71 9.19
N GLY A 366 -2.12 5.89 9.76
CA GLY A 366 -0.93 6.71 9.56
C GLY A 366 0.34 6.11 10.17
N ALA A 367 0.24 5.08 11.01
CA ALA A 367 1.40 4.32 11.49
C ALA A 367 1.81 3.15 10.58
N SER A 368 0.96 2.71 9.64
CA SER A 368 1.24 1.57 8.76
C SER A 368 2.10 2.00 7.56
N PRO A 369 3.30 1.42 7.37
CA PRO A 369 4.12 1.67 6.18
C PRO A 369 3.41 1.30 4.87
N GLU A 370 2.53 0.30 4.88
CA GLU A 370 1.77 -0.09 3.70
C GLU A 370 0.74 0.98 3.30
N ASN A 371 0.12 1.63 4.28
CA ASN A 371 -0.79 2.75 4.03
C ASN A 371 -0.05 3.99 3.50
N HIS A 372 1.21 4.20 3.91
CA HIS A 372 2.05 5.29 3.37
C HIS A 372 2.19 5.21 1.84
N ILE A 373 2.33 4.00 1.29
CA ILE A 373 2.42 3.77 -0.15
C ILE A 373 1.12 4.20 -0.85
N PHE A 374 -0.03 3.81 -0.29
CA PHE A 374 -1.33 4.23 -0.82
C PHE A 374 -1.51 5.75 -0.78
N VAL A 375 -1.20 6.40 0.36
CA VAL A 375 -1.33 7.86 0.50
C VAL A 375 -0.45 8.58 -0.52
N MET A 376 0.80 8.13 -0.71
CA MET A 376 1.68 8.68 -1.73
C MET A 376 1.12 8.47 -3.14
N ASN A 377 0.60 7.28 -3.48
CA ASN A 377 -0.04 7.04 -4.79
C ASN A 377 -1.25 7.95 -5.00
N ALA A 378 -2.08 8.14 -3.97
CA ALA A 378 -3.27 8.99 -4.02
C ALA A 378 -2.90 10.46 -4.23
N VAL A 379 -1.93 10.98 -3.48
CA VAL A 379 -1.44 12.36 -3.64
C VAL A 379 -0.81 12.56 -5.01
N ASP A 380 0.05 11.64 -5.46
CA ASP A 380 0.66 11.69 -6.78
C ASP A 380 -0.41 11.72 -7.88
N PHE A 381 -1.46 10.91 -7.74
CA PHE A 381 -2.54 10.83 -8.71
C PHE A 381 -3.35 12.12 -8.77
N LEU A 382 -3.75 12.64 -7.60
CA LEU A 382 -4.58 13.85 -7.47
C LEU A 382 -3.82 15.11 -7.88
N LEU A 383 -2.49 15.12 -7.83
CA LEU A 383 -1.65 16.21 -8.35
C LEU A 383 -1.26 16.02 -9.82
N GLY A 384 -1.79 14.98 -10.51
CA GLY A 384 -1.55 14.73 -11.93
C GLY A 384 -0.24 14.01 -12.27
N ASP A 385 0.51 13.55 -11.26
CA ASP A 385 1.83 12.92 -11.34
C ASP A 385 1.76 11.40 -11.63
N ARG A 386 0.93 11.00 -12.61
CA ARG A 386 0.59 9.58 -12.89
C ARG A 386 1.80 8.70 -13.27
N GLU A 387 2.85 9.29 -13.83
CA GLU A 387 4.06 8.59 -14.25
C GLU A 387 4.84 7.97 -13.08
N LEU A 388 4.85 8.61 -11.90
CA LEU A 388 5.56 8.12 -10.71
C LEU A 388 4.89 6.88 -10.11
N ILE A 389 3.57 6.78 -10.23
CA ILE A 389 2.78 5.64 -9.71
C ILE A 389 3.06 4.39 -10.55
N ALA A 390 3.18 4.54 -11.87
CA ALA A 390 3.54 3.45 -12.77
C ALA A 390 4.94 2.88 -12.47
N LEU A 391 5.89 3.73 -12.03
CA LEU A 391 7.22 3.28 -11.61
C LEU A 391 7.16 2.45 -10.31
N ARG A 392 6.47 2.96 -9.28
CA ARG A 392 6.34 2.28 -7.97
C ARG A 392 5.64 0.91 -8.07
N SER A 393 4.68 0.78 -8.99
CA SER A 393 3.90 -0.45 -9.20
C SER A 393 4.62 -1.55 -9.98
N ARG A 394 5.65 -1.21 -10.77
CA ARG A 394 6.43 -2.20 -11.55
C ARG A 394 7.42 -3.00 -10.69
N GLU A 395 7.67 -2.57 -9.46
CA GLU A 395 8.73 -3.07 -8.57
C GLU A 395 8.31 -4.19 -7.60
N ILE A 396 7.07 -4.67 -7.66
CA ILE A 396 6.50 -5.62 -6.69
C ILE A 396 7.15 -6.99 -6.84
N THR A 397 8.06 -7.31 -5.92
CA THR A 397 8.84 -8.56 -5.92
C THR A 397 8.15 -9.73 -5.22
N ASN A 398 7.07 -9.51 -4.46
CA ASN A 398 6.34 -10.59 -3.80
C ASN A 398 4.85 -10.54 -4.17
N ARG A 399 4.46 -11.34 -5.15
CA ARG A 399 3.05 -11.71 -5.35
C ARG A 399 2.75 -12.89 -4.42
N PRO A 400 2.14 -12.71 -3.24
CA PRO A 400 1.67 -13.84 -2.47
C PRO A 400 0.74 -14.67 -3.34
N LEU A 401 0.87 -16.00 -3.25
CA LEU A 401 0.03 -16.91 -4.01
C LEU A 401 -1.43 -16.60 -3.71
N ALA A 402 -2.28 -16.59 -4.74
CA ALA A 402 -3.70 -16.37 -4.60
C ALA A 402 -4.25 -17.26 -3.46
N GLU A 403 -4.92 -16.64 -2.49
CA GLU A 403 -5.50 -17.38 -1.38
C GLU A 403 -6.59 -18.30 -1.92
N ILE A 404 -6.28 -19.59 -1.94
CA ILE A 404 -7.21 -20.62 -2.39
C ILE A 404 -8.34 -20.72 -1.35
N GLU A 405 -9.57 -20.83 -1.83
CA GLU A 405 -10.75 -21.08 -0.99
C GLU A 405 -10.49 -22.28 -0.06
N ASP A 406 -10.91 -22.19 1.21
CA ASP A 406 -10.56 -23.20 2.22
C ASP A 406 -11.08 -24.60 1.84
N SER A 407 -12.19 -24.68 1.11
CA SER A 407 -12.75 -25.92 0.55
C SER A 407 -11.75 -26.59 -0.43
N ALA A 408 -11.17 -25.80 -1.33
CA ALA A 408 -10.16 -26.25 -2.27
C ALA A 408 -8.83 -26.59 -1.56
N LYS A 409 -8.42 -25.84 -0.53
CA LYS A 409 -7.25 -26.20 0.29
C LYS A 409 -7.40 -27.58 0.94
N VAL A 410 -8.58 -27.87 1.50
CA VAL A 410 -8.88 -29.19 2.09
C VAL A 410 -8.84 -30.29 1.03
N TRP A 411 -9.44 -30.06 -0.15
CA TRP A 411 -9.39 -31.02 -1.26
C TRP A 411 -7.95 -31.30 -1.71
N TRP A 412 -7.14 -30.27 -1.97
CA TRP A 412 -5.74 -30.42 -2.38
C TRP A 412 -4.89 -31.12 -1.30
N LYS A 413 -5.14 -30.82 -0.03
CA LYS A 413 -4.49 -31.50 1.10
C LYS A 413 -4.80 -32.99 1.11
N TRP A 414 -6.06 -33.37 1.00
CA TRP A 414 -6.46 -34.79 0.96
C TRP A 414 -6.00 -35.48 -0.32
N PHE A 415 -6.08 -34.81 -1.47
CA PHE A 415 -5.57 -35.31 -2.74
C PHE A 415 -4.08 -35.67 -2.63
N ASN A 416 -3.25 -34.77 -2.09
CA ASN A 416 -1.82 -35.00 -1.91
C ASN A 416 -1.49 -36.11 -0.89
N ILE A 417 -2.36 -36.36 0.09
CA ILE A 417 -2.18 -37.43 1.08
C ILE A 417 -2.62 -38.79 0.52
N VAL A 418 -3.76 -38.83 -0.16
CA VAL A 418 -4.40 -40.07 -0.61
C VAL A 418 -3.76 -40.59 -1.91
N LEU A 419 -3.42 -39.70 -2.85
CA LEU A 419 -2.91 -40.07 -4.16
C LEU A 419 -1.63 -40.94 -4.09
N PRO A 420 -0.58 -40.60 -3.32
CA PRO A 420 0.61 -41.45 -3.23
C PRO A 420 0.29 -42.84 -2.67
N THR A 421 -0.58 -42.90 -1.66
CA THR A 421 -1.00 -44.15 -1.02
C THR A 421 -1.75 -45.05 -2.01
N VAL A 422 -2.69 -44.48 -2.77
CA VAL A 422 -3.44 -45.21 -3.81
C VAL A 422 -2.52 -45.68 -4.92
N LEU A 423 -1.53 -44.88 -5.34
CA LEU A 423 -0.55 -45.27 -6.36
C LEU A 423 0.29 -46.47 -5.90
N VAL A 424 0.76 -46.48 -4.65
CA VAL A 424 1.54 -47.60 -4.08
C VAL A 424 0.69 -48.87 -4.01
N VAL A 425 -0.55 -48.78 -3.52
CA VAL A 425 -1.46 -49.94 -3.44
C VAL A 425 -1.80 -50.47 -4.83
N SER A 426 -2.10 -49.57 -5.78
CA SER A 426 -2.42 -49.94 -7.16
C SER A 426 -1.23 -50.59 -7.87
N PHE A 427 -0.02 -50.06 -7.65
CA PHE A 427 1.21 -50.66 -8.16
C PHE A 427 1.48 -52.04 -7.54
N GLY A 428 1.27 -52.18 -6.24
CA GLY A 428 1.36 -53.47 -5.54
C GLY A 428 0.38 -54.49 -6.12
N PHE A 429 -0.87 -54.10 -6.34
CA PHE A 429 -1.90 -54.96 -6.94
C PHE A 429 -1.58 -55.34 -8.38
N PHE A 430 -1.09 -54.38 -9.18
CA PHE A 430 -0.63 -54.63 -10.54
C PHE A 430 0.54 -55.62 -10.58
N ARG A 431 1.52 -55.47 -9.68
CA ARG A 431 2.66 -56.39 -9.53
C ARG A 431 2.21 -57.80 -9.14
N LEU A 432 1.27 -57.92 -8.20
CA LEU A 432 0.71 -59.21 -7.77
C LEU A 432 -0.03 -59.93 -8.91
N ARG A 433 -0.83 -59.20 -9.70
CA ARG A 433 -1.50 -59.76 -10.88
C ARG A 433 -0.50 -60.24 -11.94
N ARG A 434 0.55 -59.47 -12.22
CA ARG A 434 1.63 -59.88 -13.14
C ARG A 434 2.40 -61.10 -12.63
N GLY A 435 2.64 -61.19 -11.33
CA GLY A 435 3.28 -62.35 -10.69
C GLY A 435 2.43 -63.63 -10.85
N LYS A 436 1.13 -63.55 -10.57
CA LYS A 436 0.21 -64.69 -10.76
C LYS A 436 0.08 -65.12 -12.22
N ALA A 437 0.06 -64.18 -13.16
CA ALA A 437 0.04 -64.50 -14.58
C ALA A 437 1.31 -65.23 -15.04
N ARG A 438 2.50 -64.81 -14.58
CA ARG A 438 3.76 -65.51 -14.86
C ARG A 438 3.84 -66.89 -14.21
N SER A 439 3.33 -67.04 -12.99
CA SER A 439 3.30 -68.34 -12.30
C SER A 439 2.45 -69.36 -13.05
N ARG A 440 1.27 -68.96 -13.54
CA ARG A 440 0.40 -69.85 -14.33
C ARG A 440 1.04 -70.30 -15.63
N ILE A 441 1.73 -69.38 -16.32
CA ILE A 441 2.46 -69.72 -17.56
C ILE A 441 3.62 -70.70 -17.28
N LEU A 442 4.27 -70.60 -16.12
CA LEU A 442 5.33 -71.54 -15.72
C LEU A 442 4.77 -72.91 -15.29
N GLU A 443 3.61 -72.94 -14.65
CA GLU A 443 2.86 -74.18 -14.35
C GLU A 443 2.45 -74.91 -15.62
N ASP A 444 1.98 -74.20 -16.66
CA ASP A 444 1.64 -74.81 -17.96
C ASP A 444 2.87 -75.30 -18.77
N ILE A 445 4.09 -74.83 -18.44
CA ILE A 445 5.33 -75.19 -19.16
C ILE A 445 6.11 -76.31 -18.45
N TYR A 446 6.00 -76.41 -17.11
CA TYR A 446 6.81 -77.33 -16.30
C TYR A 446 6.02 -78.29 -15.39
N GLY A 447 4.70 -78.11 -15.28
CA GLY A 447 3.77 -79.08 -14.68
C GLY A 447 3.09 -79.92 -15.75
#